data_AF-A0AA90NQY9-F1
#
_entry.id   AF-A0AA90NQY9-F1
#
_cell.length_a   1.000
_cell.length_b   1.000
_cell.length_c   1.000
_cell.angle_alpha   90.00
_cell.angle_beta   90.00
_cell.angle_gamma   90.00
#
_symmetry.space_group_name_H-M   'P 1'
#
loop_
_entity.id
_entity.type
_entity.pdbx_description
1 polymer ?
#
loop_
_entity_poly.entity_id
_entity_poly.type
_entity_poly.pdbx_seq_one_letter_code
_entity_poly.pdbx_strand_id
1 'polypeptide(L)'
;MKNDLIEWYSDYLLSSFGKTTATGVAELLGNTYSHDQFTRLLSTNEFTSRSLWLHVKSVVRQIEDKDGVLIFDDTIQEKQFNKENALNTWHFDHIKNRQLRG
;
A
#
# COMPACT_ATOMS: atom_id res chain seq x y z
N MET A 1 11.19 11.90 9.02
CA MET A 1 11.75 10.68 9.64
C MET A 1 11.97 9.68 8.52
N LYS A 2 13.21 9.24 8.28
CA LYS A 2 13.43 7.96 7.60
C LYS A 2 13.07 6.90 8.61
N ASN A 3 11.94 6.24 8.39
CA ASN A 3 11.58 5.08 9.19
C ASN A 3 11.80 3.89 8.27
N ASP A 4 13.01 3.34 8.29
CA ASP A 4 13.42 2.25 7.40
C ASP A 4 12.45 1.07 7.48
N LEU A 5 11.78 0.87 8.62
CA LEU A 5 10.71 -0.14 8.77
C LEU A 5 9.52 0.10 7.83
N ILE A 6 9.13 1.36 7.58
CA ILE A 6 8.05 1.69 6.64
C ILE A 6 8.47 1.36 5.22
N GLU A 7 9.68 1.78 4.81
CA GLU A 7 10.19 1.50 3.47
C GLU A 7 10.28 0.00 3.22
N TRP A 8 10.93 -0.74 4.12
CA TRP A 8 11.03 -2.20 4.00
C TRP A 8 9.68 -2.91 3.98
N TYR A 9 8.74 -2.48 4.83
CA TYR A 9 7.43 -3.11 4.88
C TYR A 9 6.60 -2.78 3.62
N SER A 10 6.64 -1.54 3.14
CA SER A 10 5.98 -1.13 1.90
C SER A 10 6.54 -1.88 0.69
N ASP A 11 7.86 -1.97 0.55
CA ASP A 11 8.50 -2.70 -0.55
C ASP A 11 8.18 -4.19 -0.49
N TYR A 12 8.15 -4.76 0.72
CA TYR A 12 7.74 -6.15 0.92
C TYR A 12 6.29 -6.38 0.47
N LEU A 13 5.36 -5.49 0.82
CA LEU A 13 3.95 -5.59 0.40
C LEU A 13 3.81 -5.47 -1.12
N LEU A 14 4.53 -4.54 -1.75
CA LEU A 14 4.49 -4.33 -3.21
C LEU A 14 5.11 -5.49 -4.00
N SER A 15 6.12 -6.15 -3.43
CA SER A 15 6.87 -7.21 -4.10
C SER A 15 6.36 -8.62 -3.79
N SER A 16 5.39 -8.76 -2.90
CA SER A 16 4.86 -10.05 -2.46
C SER A 16 3.58 -10.42 -3.20
N PHE A 17 3.59 -11.59 -3.84
CA PHE A 17 2.42 -12.16 -4.52
C PHE A 17 1.59 -13.11 -3.64
N GLY A 18 2.06 -13.36 -2.41
CA GLY A 18 1.48 -14.32 -1.47
C GLY A 18 1.04 -13.68 -0.15
N LYS A 19 0.88 -14.52 0.87
CA LYS A 19 0.53 -14.06 2.21
C LYS A 19 1.67 -13.25 2.82
N THR A 20 1.40 -11.98 3.11
CA THR A 20 2.34 -11.07 3.78
C THR A 20 2.14 -11.11 5.30
N THR A 21 3.20 -11.28 6.07
CA THR A 21 3.18 -11.28 7.55
C THR A 21 4.39 -10.53 8.11
N ALA A 22 4.28 -10.03 9.35
CA ALA A 22 5.38 -9.38 10.07
C ALA A 22 6.58 -10.34 10.30
N THR A 23 6.30 -11.62 10.53
CA THR A 23 7.33 -12.66 10.63
C THR A 23 8.03 -12.88 9.29
N GLY A 24 7.27 -12.90 8.18
CA GLY A 24 7.82 -13.12 6.84
C GLY A 24 8.76 -12.00 6.40
N VAL A 25 8.43 -10.73 6.67
CA VAL A 25 9.35 -9.62 6.35
C VAL A 25 10.59 -9.65 7.23
N ALA A 26 10.46 -10.01 8.52
CA ALA A 26 11.61 -10.12 9.42
C ALA A 26 12.57 -11.22 8.96
N GLU A 27 12.05 -12.40 8.60
CA GLU A 27 12.82 -13.50 8.03
C GLU A 27 13.51 -13.10 6.71
N LEU A 28 12.78 -12.41 5.82
CA LEU A 28 13.32 -11.92 4.54
C LEU A 28 14.51 -10.96 4.74
N LEU A 29 14.47 -10.11 5.77
CA LEU A 29 15.53 -9.17 6.12
C LEU A 29 16.61 -9.79 7.03
N GLY A 30 16.66 -11.13 7.12
CA GLY A 30 17.65 -11.86 7.92
C GLY A 30 17.55 -11.57 9.41
N ASN A 31 16.35 -11.25 9.91
CA ASN A 31 16.07 -10.84 11.29
C ASN A 31 16.86 -9.60 11.76
N THR A 32 17.35 -8.78 10.83
CA THR A 32 17.94 -7.46 11.16
C THR A 32 16.92 -6.57 11.86
N TYR A 33 15.65 -6.71 11.49
CA TYR A 33 14.50 -6.13 12.16
C TYR A 33 13.59 -7.24 12.67
N SER A 34 13.15 -7.16 13.92
CA SER A 34 12.24 -8.12 14.53
C SER A 34 10.81 -7.92 14.03
N HIS A 35 10.06 -9.01 13.90
CA HIS A 35 8.62 -9.00 13.60
C HIS A 35 7.81 -8.15 14.60
N ASP A 36 8.27 -8.05 15.86
CA ASP A 36 7.65 -7.20 16.87
C ASP A 36 7.79 -5.71 16.53
N GLN A 37 8.87 -5.29 15.88
CA GLN A 37 9.05 -3.89 15.47
C GLN A 37 8.01 -3.51 14.41
N PHE A 38 7.79 -4.37 13.41
CA PHE A 38 6.73 -4.18 12.42
C PHE A 38 5.34 -4.22 13.06
N THR A 39 5.09 -5.16 13.97
CA THR A 39 3.80 -5.28 14.66
C THR A 39 3.51 -4.04 15.50
N ARG A 40 4.50 -3.52 16.23
CA ARG A 40 4.38 -2.28 16.99
C ARG A 40 4.18 -1.08 16.06
N LEU A 41 4.93 -0.98 14.97
CA LEU A 41 4.77 0.07 13.97
C LEU A 41 3.31 0.14 13.48
N LEU A 42 2.74 -0.99 13.06
CA LEU A 42 1.39 -1.05 12.49
C LEU A 42 0.28 -0.87 13.53
N SER A 43 0.50 -1.29 14.78
CA SER A 43 -0.53 -1.17 15.83
C SER A 43 -0.54 0.18 16.54
N THR A 44 0.59 0.90 16.56
CA THR A 44 0.70 2.18 17.29
C THR A 44 0.54 3.41 16.41
N ASN A 45 0.65 3.28 15.08
CA ASN A 45 0.59 4.39 14.16
C ASN A 45 -0.64 4.31 13.26
N GLU A 46 -1.26 5.45 13.00
CA GLU A 46 -2.32 5.60 12.01
C GLU A 46 -1.76 6.22 10.73
N PHE A 47 -1.77 5.45 9.64
CA PHE A 47 -1.29 5.89 8.34
C PHE A 47 -2.44 6.46 7.52
N THR A 48 -2.55 7.78 7.49
CA THR A 48 -3.60 8.51 6.76
C THR A 48 -3.09 9.05 5.42
N SER A 49 -3.99 9.53 4.56
CA SER A 49 -3.61 10.20 3.30
C SER A 49 -2.69 11.41 3.53
N ARG A 50 -2.80 12.09 4.68
CA ARG A 50 -1.88 13.17 5.06
C ARG A 50 -0.47 12.64 5.31
N SER A 51 -0.35 11.50 6.01
CA SER A 51 0.93 10.85 6.28
C SER A 51 1.61 10.45 4.97
N LEU A 52 0.86 9.87 4.02
CA LEU A 52 1.35 9.53 2.69
C LEU A 52 1.83 10.78 1.93
N TRP A 53 1.02 11.84 1.88
CA TRP A 53 1.39 13.08 1.19
C TRP A 53 2.70 13.65 1.74
N LEU A 54 2.85 13.72 3.07
CA LEU A 54 4.07 14.21 3.70
C LEU A 54 5.30 13.35 3.37
N HIS A 55 5.11 12.05 3.16
CA HIS A 55 6.18 11.12 2.77
C HIS A 55 6.61 11.33 1.31
N VAL A 56 5.65 11.38 0.37
CA VAL A 56 5.97 11.46 -1.08
C VAL A 56 6.26 12.89 -1.55
N LYS A 57 5.88 13.93 -0.79
CA LYS A 57 5.99 15.33 -1.21
C LYS A 57 7.40 15.72 -1.65
N SER A 58 8.45 15.29 -0.96
CA SER A 58 9.82 15.62 -1.35
C SER A 58 10.19 15.06 -2.71
N VAL A 59 9.77 13.84 -3.02
CA VAL A 59 9.98 13.18 -4.32
C VAL A 59 9.19 13.91 -5.40
N VAL A 60 7.92 14.22 -5.16
CA VAL A 60 7.07 14.98 -6.10
C VAL A 60 7.69 16.34 -6.42
N ARG A 61 8.26 17.03 -5.42
CA ARG A 61 8.90 18.35 -5.60
C ARG A 61 10.18 18.31 -6.44
N GLN A 62 10.84 17.16 -6.56
CA GLN A 62 12.04 17.01 -7.40
C GLN A 62 11.69 16.96 -8.89
N ILE A 63 10.48 16.52 -9.22
CA ILE A 63 9.99 16.36 -10.60
C ILE A 63 8.88 17.36 -10.94
N GLU A 64 8.63 18.34 -10.07
CA GLU A 64 7.59 19.33 -10.25
C GLU A 64 7.89 20.21 -11.47
N ASP A 65 6.92 20.29 -12.38
CA ASP A 65 6.97 21.12 -13.56
C ASP A 65 5.68 21.94 -13.66
N LYS A 66 5.76 23.13 -14.27
CA LYS A 66 4.60 24.01 -14.45
C LYS A 66 3.50 23.37 -15.29
N ASP A 67 3.88 22.58 -16.29
CA ASP A 67 2.96 21.89 -17.18
C ASP A 67 2.76 20.41 -16.77
N GLY A 68 3.37 20.00 -15.65
CA GLY A 68 3.23 18.67 -15.08
C GLY A 68 1.82 18.42 -14.52
N VAL A 69 1.32 17.20 -14.72
CA VAL A 69 0.03 16.76 -14.17
C VAL A 69 0.21 15.58 -13.23
N LEU A 70 -0.56 15.54 -12.15
CA LEU A 70 -0.63 14.43 -11.23
C LEU A 70 -1.93 13.67 -11.47
N ILE A 71 -1.82 12.40 -11.86
CA ILE A 71 -2.96 11.53 -12.14
C ILE A 71 -3.04 10.50 -11.01
N PHE A 72 -4.21 10.42 -10.40
CA PHE A 72 -4.58 9.32 -9.51
C PHE A 72 -5.56 8.45 -10.28
N ASP A 73 -5.22 7.17 -10.43
CA ASP A 73 -6.09 6.17 -11.06
C ASP A 73 -6.36 5.06 -10.04
N ASP A 74 -7.63 4.73 -9.85
CA ASP A 74 -8.06 3.63 -8.98
C ASP A 74 -8.36 2.42 -9.86
N THR A 75 -7.59 1.35 -9.71
CA THR A 75 -7.84 0.10 -10.46
C THR A 75 -8.72 -0.84 -9.66
N ILE A 76 -9.78 -1.37 -10.27
CA ILE A 76 -10.59 -2.44 -9.68
C ILE A 76 -9.89 -3.77 -9.92
N GLN A 77 -9.42 -4.42 -8.84
CA GLN A 77 -8.94 -5.80 -8.91
C GLN A 77 -10.09 -6.77 -8.58
N GLU A 78 -10.61 -7.46 -9.59
CA GLU A 78 -11.74 -8.38 -9.42
C GLU A 78 -11.43 -9.49 -8.39
N LYS A 79 -12.25 -9.59 -7.35
CA LYS A 79 -12.20 -10.59 -6.28
C LYS A 79 -13.51 -11.36 -6.21
N GLN A 80 -13.86 -12.00 -7.32
CA GLN A 80 -15.14 -12.71 -7.53
C GLN A 80 -15.45 -13.78 -6.46
N PHE A 81 -14.45 -14.32 -5.77
CA PHE A 81 -14.64 -15.36 -4.74
C PHE A 81 -14.57 -14.83 -3.30
N ASN A 82 -14.19 -13.57 -3.08
CA ASN A 82 -14.11 -12.99 -1.72
C ASN A 82 -15.44 -12.38 -1.28
N LYS A 83 -15.69 -12.36 0.03
CA LYS A 83 -16.85 -11.69 0.62
C LYS A 83 -16.69 -10.17 0.58
N GLU A 84 -17.82 -9.47 0.55
CA GLU A 84 -17.87 -8.01 0.66
C GLU A 84 -17.35 -7.55 2.03
N ASN A 85 -16.59 -6.45 2.04
CA ASN A 85 -16.17 -5.74 3.24
C ASN A 85 -15.79 -4.30 2.87
N ALA A 86 -15.29 -3.52 3.84
CA ALA A 86 -14.91 -2.12 3.61
C ALA A 86 -13.87 -1.89 2.48
N LEU A 87 -13.11 -2.92 2.10
CA LEU A 87 -12.08 -2.87 1.04
C LEU A 87 -12.47 -3.62 -0.24
N ASN A 88 -13.51 -4.46 -0.21
CA ASN A 88 -13.94 -5.27 -1.35
C ASN A 88 -15.42 -5.02 -1.56
N THR A 89 -15.75 -4.15 -2.51
CA THR A 89 -17.12 -3.66 -2.74
C THR A 89 -17.52 -3.82 -4.20
N TRP A 90 -18.73 -3.39 -4.55
CA TRP A 90 -19.20 -3.42 -5.93
C TRP A 90 -18.84 -2.13 -6.65
N HIS A 91 -18.09 -2.27 -7.74
CA HIS A 91 -17.68 -1.17 -8.60
C HIS A 91 -18.16 -1.45 -10.04
N PHE A 92 -18.55 -0.42 -10.78
CA PHE A 92 -18.91 -0.59 -12.18
C PHE A 92 -17.64 -0.59 -13.04
N ASP A 93 -17.41 -1.68 -13.76
CA ASP A 93 -16.30 -1.80 -14.69
C ASP A 93 -16.76 -1.42 -16.11
N HIS A 94 -16.17 -0.36 -16.65
CA HIS A 94 -16.49 0.16 -17.98
C HIS A 94 -15.94 -0.68 -19.13
N ILE A 95 -14.94 -1.54 -18.89
CA ILE A 95 -14.36 -2.45 -19.89
C ILE A 95 -15.29 -3.66 -20.10
N LYS A 96 -15.83 -4.20 -19.01
CA LYS A 96 -16.76 -5.36 -19.01
C LYS A 96 -18.22 -4.95 -19.03
N ASN A 97 -18.51 -3.65 -18.89
CA ASN A 97 -19.84 -3.06 -18.86
C ASN A 97 -20.78 -3.73 -17.84
N ARG A 98 -20.26 -4.04 -16.65
CA ARG A 98 -21.01 -4.69 -15.56
C ARG A 98 -20.41 -4.34 -14.20
N GLN A 99 -21.18 -4.57 -13.14
CA GLN A 99 -20.64 -4.47 -11.79
C GLN A 99 -19.70 -5.65 -11.50
N LEU A 100 -18.49 -5.33 -11.05
CA LEU A 100 -17.52 -6.28 -10.54
C LEU A 100 -17.37 -6.08 -9.04
N ARG A 101 -17.09 -7.18 -8.34
CA ARG A 101 -16.73 -7.14 -6.93
C ARG A 101 -15.20 -7.13 -6.81
N GLY A 102 -14.63 -6.12 -6.17
CA GLY A 102 -13.17 -5.91 -6.07
C GLY A 102 -12.78 -5.03 -4.91
#